data_AF-A0A828PFV1-F1
#
_entry.id   AF-A0A828PFV1-F1
#
_cell.length_a   1.000
_cell.length_b   1.000
_cell.length_c   1.000
_cell.angle_alpha   90.00
_cell.angle_beta   90.00
_cell.angle_gamma   90.00
#
_symmetry.space_group_name_H-M   'P 1'
#
loop_
_entity.id
_entity.type
_entity.pdbx_description
1 polymer ?
#
loop_
_entity_poly.entity_id
_entity_poly.type
_entity_poly.pdbx_seq_one_letter_code
_entity_poly.pdbx_strand_id
1 'polypeptide(L)'
;MDSHAKKVVYHQIVRTEKDVYYKIAINRLREKGYMIQSITCDGRRGLLKDLLDTSTQMCQFHLVAIVMRALRKKHQPHAGRELKTIVKTLKSSSKNEFYLRLYNWKLKHQDFLNERSDKQNEQGYFPYKHRNERSAYASIKRYMDYIFTYEKYPAGIKY
;
A
#
# COMPACT_ATOMS: atom_id res chain seq x y z
N MET A 1 10.11 6.52 13.69
CA MET A 1 10.92 7.74 13.49
C MET A 1 10.01 8.91 13.86
N ASP A 2 10.52 9.88 14.62
CA ASP A 2 9.83 11.15 14.78
C ASP A 2 9.92 11.92 13.46
N SER A 3 8.78 12.31 12.89
CA SER A 3 8.69 13.04 11.62
C SER A 3 9.27 14.46 11.70
N HIS A 4 9.28 15.07 12.89
CA HIS A 4 9.81 16.42 13.08
C HIS A 4 11.33 16.40 13.26
N ALA A 5 11.84 15.67 14.27
CA ALA A 5 13.28 15.59 14.50
C ALA A 5 14.02 14.69 13.51
N LYS A 6 13.29 13.89 12.69
CA LYS A 6 13.84 12.85 11.81
C LYS A 6 14.73 11.82 12.53
N LYS A 7 14.51 11.65 13.85
CA LYS A 7 15.28 10.75 14.71
C LYS A 7 14.55 9.43 14.93
N VAL A 8 15.33 8.35 15.02
CA VAL A 8 14.81 7.06 15.49
C VAL A 8 14.59 7.16 17.00
N VAL A 9 13.33 7.11 17.44
CA VAL A 9 12.93 7.22 18.86
C VAL A 9 12.75 5.86 19.54
N TYR A 10 12.63 4.80 18.74
CA TYR A 10 12.50 3.43 19.21
C TYR A 10 13.05 2.49 18.14
N HIS A 11 13.81 1.48 18.58
CA HIS A 11 14.19 0.34 17.77
C HIS A 11 14.16 -0.92 18.63
N GLN A 12 13.86 -2.05 18.00
CA GLN A 12 13.85 -3.34 18.66
C GLN A 12 14.23 -4.41 17.64
N ILE A 13 15.12 -5.31 18.04
CA ILE A 13 15.46 -6.49 17.26
C ILE A 13 14.58 -7.64 17.77
N VAL A 14 13.88 -8.30 16.85
CA VAL A 14 13.02 -9.45 17.15
C VAL A 14 13.34 -10.61 16.21
N ARG A 15 13.24 -11.84 16.71
CA ARG A 15 13.44 -13.04 15.88
C ARG A 15 12.32 -13.25 14.87
N THR A 16 11.09 -12.91 15.25
CA THR A 16 9.90 -13.03 14.40
C THR A 16 8.99 -11.84 14.64
N GLU A 17 8.63 -11.15 13.57
CA GLU A 17 7.76 -9.99 13.65
C GLU A 17 6.31 -10.39 13.99
N LYS A 18 5.77 -9.80 15.06
CA LYS A 18 4.42 -10.03 15.57
C LYS A 18 3.74 -8.71 15.90
N ASP A 19 2.43 -8.66 15.71
CA ASP A 19 1.61 -7.45 15.90
C ASP A 19 1.71 -6.91 17.34
N VAL A 20 1.88 -7.81 18.31
CA VAL A 20 2.04 -7.45 19.73
C VAL A 20 3.24 -6.53 19.98
N TYR A 21 4.34 -6.67 19.23
CA TYR A 21 5.53 -5.84 19.45
C TYR A 21 5.29 -4.38 19.07
N TYR A 22 4.43 -4.12 18.09
CA TYR A 22 4.05 -2.75 17.74
C TYR A 22 3.20 -2.10 18.82
N LYS A 23 2.23 -2.84 19.39
CA LYS A 23 1.44 -2.36 20.53
C LYS A 23 2.32 -2.00 21.72
N ILE A 24 3.27 -2.87 22.05
CA ILE A 24 4.24 -2.61 23.13
C ILE A 24 5.10 -1.38 22.82
N ALA A 25 5.62 -1.27 21.60
CA ALA A 25 6.45 -0.13 21.19
C ALA A 25 5.67 1.20 21.28
N ILE A 26 4.42 1.22 20.83
CA ILE A 26 3.56 2.40 20.86
C ILE A 26 3.24 2.80 22.29
N ASN A 27 2.88 1.86 23.16
CA ASN A 27 2.62 2.15 24.57
C ASN A 27 3.86 2.69 25.28
N ARG A 28 5.04 2.11 25.04
CA ARG A 28 6.31 2.64 25.59
C ARG A 28 6.60 4.08 25.16
N LEU A 29 6.23 4.45 23.93
CA LEU A 29 6.36 5.83 23.48
C LEU A 29 5.35 6.74 24.20
N ARG A 30 4.10 6.31 24.36
CA ARG A 30 3.08 7.06 25.11
C ARG A 30 3.47 7.27 26.57
N GLU A 31 3.99 6.24 27.25
CA GLU A 31 4.50 6.31 28.63
C GLU A 31 5.64 7.33 28.79
N LYS A 32 6.42 7.55 27.73
CA LYS A 32 7.48 8.57 27.67
C LYS A 32 6.97 9.98 27.32
N GLY A 33 5.66 10.16 27.21
CA GLY A 33 5.03 11.45 26.89
C GLY A 33 4.93 11.76 25.40
N TYR A 34 5.18 10.81 24.49
CA TYR A 34 4.98 11.05 23.07
C TYR A 34 3.49 11.06 22.72
N MET A 35 3.03 12.14 22.09
CA MET A 35 1.71 12.21 21.45
C MET A 35 1.79 11.68 20.02
N ILE A 36 1.26 10.48 19.79
CA ILE A 36 1.29 9.84 18.48
C ILE A 36 0.05 10.24 17.68
N GLN A 37 0.24 11.10 16.68
CA GLN A 37 -0.86 11.65 15.87
C GLN A 37 -1.31 10.68 14.77
N SER A 38 -0.37 9.96 14.16
CA SER A 38 -0.64 9.00 13.09
C SER A 38 0.48 7.97 12.99
N ILE A 39 0.19 6.86 12.32
CA ILE A 39 1.14 5.78 12.05
C ILE A 39 1.19 5.58 10.54
N THR A 40 2.39 5.59 9.95
CA THR A 40 2.60 5.13 8.57
C THR A 40 3.39 3.83 8.60
N CYS A 41 2.84 2.76 8.03
CA CYS A 41 3.45 1.43 8.02
C CYS A 41 3.59 0.88 6.59
N ASP A 42 4.33 -0.22 6.44
CA ASP A 42 4.62 -0.89 5.17
C ASP A 42 3.45 -1.73 4.59
N GLY A 43 2.31 -1.77 5.29
CA GLY A 43 1.11 -2.48 4.84
C GLY A 43 0.88 -3.84 5.46
N ARG A 44 1.54 -4.15 6.58
CA ARG A 44 1.22 -5.32 7.40
C ARG A 44 -0.24 -5.25 7.87
N ARG A 45 -1.05 -6.23 7.44
CA ARG A 45 -2.52 -6.24 7.66
C ARG A 45 -2.95 -6.04 9.12
N GLY A 46 -2.25 -6.68 10.05
CA GLY A 46 -2.54 -6.58 11.49
C GLY A 46 -2.34 -5.19 12.07
N LEU A 47 -1.62 -4.31 11.37
CA LEU A 47 -1.31 -2.94 11.80
C LEU A 47 -2.16 -1.89 11.09
N LEU A 48 -2.81 -2.22 9.97
CA LEU A 48 -3.59 -1.25 9.19
C LEU A 48 -4.96 -0.92 9.80
N LYS A 49 -5.49 -1.80 10.65
CA LYS A 49 -6.63 -1.44 11.51
C LYS A 49 -6.14 -0.49 12.60
N ASP A 50 -6.92 0.55 12.91
CA ASP A 50 -6.54 1.58 13.88
C ASP A 50 -5.86 0.97 15.11
N LEU A 51 -4.58 1.29 15.24
CA LEU A 51 -3.72 0.69 16.24
C LEU A 51 -3.77 1.60 17.47
N LEU A 52 -4.47 1.12 18.50
CA LEU A 52 -4.68 1.89 19.73
C LEU A 52 -5.33 3.26 19.43
N ASP A 53 -6.40 3.26 18.64
CA ASP A 53 -7.17 4.45 18.22
C ASP A 53 -6.34 5.51 17.48
N THR A 54 -5.21 5.08 16.90
CA THR A 54 -4.33 5.94 16.12
C THR A 54 -4.52 5.68 14.64
N SER A 55 -4.82 6.75 13.89
CA SER A 55 -4.99 6.69 12.44
C SER A 55 -3.78 6.05 11.77
N THR A 56 -4.01 4.98 11.01
CA THR A 56 -2.94 4.25 10.33
C THR A 56 -3.03 4.37 8.81
N GLN A 57 -1.87 4.56 8.20
CA GLN A 57 -1.69 4.79 6.78
C GLN A 57 -0.75 3.75 6.16
N MET A 58 -1.10 3.32 4.96
CA MET A 58 -0.20 2.59 4.08
C MET A 58 0.87 3.53 3.52
N CYS A 59 2.13 3.18 3.71
CA CYS A 59 3.25 3.92 3.16
C CYS A 59 3.21 3.88 1.63
N GLN A 60 3.01 5.04 1.01
CA GLN A 60 2.94 5.18 -0.44
C GLN A 60 4.23 4.71 -1.14
N PHE A 61 5.40 4.95 -0.54
CA PHE A 61 6.68 4.47 -1.09
C PHE A 61 6.76 2.93 -1.12
N HIS A 62 6.33 2.26 -0.05
CA HIS A 62 6.26 0.79 -0.02
C HIS A 62 5.26 0.27 -1.04
N LEU A 63 4.09 0.91 -1.19
CA LEU A 63 3.11 0.52 -2.18
C LEU A 63 3.66 0.66 -3.62
N VAL A 64 4.32 1.77 -3.93
CA VAL A 64 5.02 1.96 -5.21
C VAL A 64 6.02 0.84 -5.43
N ALA A 65 6.84 0.50 -4.44
CA ALA A 65 7.83 -0.58 -4.56
C ALA A 65 7.18 -1.96 -4.81
N ILE A 66 6.06 -2.26 -4.13
CA ILE A 66 5.28 -3.50 -4.35
C ILE A 66 4.81 -3.57 -5.81
N VAL A 67 4.19 -2.50 -6.31
CA VAL A 67 3.66 -2.43 -7.68
C VAL A 67 4.79 -2.52 -8.70
N MET A 68 5.87 -1.76 -8.51
CA MET A 68 7.02 -1.76 -9.42
C MET A 68 7.68 -3.15 -9.51
N ARG A 69 7.76 -3.88 -8.39
CA ARG A 69 8.29 -5.24 -8.33
C ARG A 69 7.42 -6.23 -9.10
N ALA A 70 6.10 -6.17 -8.91
CA ALA A 70 5.16 -6.99 -9.69
C ALA A 70 5.30 -6.74 -11.20
N LEU A 71 5.62 -5.51 -11.58
CA LEU A 71 5.71 -5.04 -12.96
C LEU A 71 7.15 -5.05 -13.55
N ARG A 72 8.11 -5.77 -12.96
CA ARG A 72 9.55 -5.70 -13.30
C ARG A 72 9.95 -6.29 -14.68
N LYS A 73 9.04 -6.79 -15.51
CA LYS A 73 9.38 -7.45 -16.80
C LYS A 73 10.18 -6.54 -17.76
N LYS A 74 11.18 -7.12 -18.45
CA LYS A 74 12.04 -6.45 -19.47
C LYS A 74 11.21 -5.91 -20.64
N HIS A 75 10.34 -6.76 -21.20
CA HIS A 75 9.35 -6.37 -22.19
C HIS A 75 8.00 -6.28 -21.51
N GLN A 76 7.55 -5.07 -21.23
CA GLN A 76 6.34 -4.85 -20.49
C GLN A 76 5.17 -4.47 -21.42
N PRO A 77 4.01 -5.14 -21.29
CA PRO A 77 2.81 -4.75 -22.00
C PRO A 77 2.45 -3.28 -21.77
N HIS A 78 1.74 -2.69 -22.73
CA HIS A 78 1.28 -1.31 -22.64
C HIS A 78 0.50 -1.02 -21.35
N ALA A 79 -0.42 -1.91 -20.96
CA ALA A 79 -1.16 -1.83 -19.70
C ALA A 79 -0.26 -1.70 -18.48
N GLY A 80 0.82 -2.49 -18.43
CA GLY A 80 1.78 -2.46 -17.32
C GLY A 80 2.62 -1.17 -17.29
N ARG A 81 2.97 -0.62 -18.45
CA ARG A 81 3.69 0.67 -18.55
C ARG A 81 2.82 1.82 -18.06
N GLU A 82 1.56 1.87 -18.48
CA GLU A 82 0.61 2.88 -18.00
C GLU A 82 0.39 2.79 -16.48
N LEU A 83 0.24 1.58 -15.92
CA LEU A 83 0.07 1.41 -14.47
C LEU A 83 1.30 1.88 -13.69
N LYS A 84 2.52 1.68 -14.22
CA LYS A 84 3.75 2.24 -13.63
C LYS A 84 3.72 3.76 -13.61
N THR A 85 3.25 4.39 -14.68
CA THR A 85 3.14 5.85 -14.74
C THR A 85 2.15 6.35 -13.69
N ILE A 86 0.98 5.72 -13.59
CA ILE A 86 -0.05 6.08 -12.59
C ILE A 86 0.50 5.92 -11.17
N VAL A 87 1.10 4.77 -10.82
CA VAL A 87 1.56 4.54 -9.45
C VAL A 87 2.66 5.52 -9.03
N LYS A 88 3.48 6.02 -9.97
CA LYS A 88 4.51 7.03 -9.67
C LYS A 88 3.92 8.39 -9.28
N THR A 89 2.69 8.71 -9.67
CA THR A 89 2.02 9.95 -9.27
C THR A 89 1.41 9.87 -7.87
N LEU A 90 1.44 8.70 -7.22
CA LEU A 90 0.77 8.46 -5.94
C LEU A 90 1.15 9.48 -4.86
N LYS A 91 2.42 9.91 -4.82
CA LYS A 91 2.95 10.88 -3.86
C LYS A 91 2.54 12.34 -4.09
N SER A 92 1.98 12.64 -5.26
CA SER A 92 1.72 14.01 -5.73
C SER A 92 0.30 14.20 -6.25
N SER A 93 -0.57 13.21 -6.08
CA SER A 93 -1.98 13.27 -6.48
C SER A 93 -2.86 13.31 -5.23
N SER A 94 -4.04 13.92 -5.36
CA SER A 94 -5.10 13.72 -4.37
C SER A 94 -5.67 12.29 -4.46
N LYS A 95 -6.34 11.82 -3.39
CA LYS A 95 -7.08 10.55 -3.40
C LYS A 95 -7.99 10.41 -4.63
N ASN A 96 -8.80 11.44 -4.88
CA ASN A 96 -9.81 11.41 -5.95
C ASN A 96 -9.15 11.34 -7.32
N GLU A 97 -8.14 12.17 -7.58
CA GLU A 97 -7.40 12.18 -8.84
C GLU A 97 -6.71 10.83 -9.10
N PHE A 98 -6.05 10.28 -8.10
CA PHE A 98 -5.36 8.99 -8.23
C PHE A 98 -6.35 7.85 -8.50
N TYR A 99 -7.47 7.79 -7.78
CA TYR A 99 -8.47 6.74 -7.97
C TYR A 99 -9.24 6.88 -9.28
N LEU A 100 -9.48 8.09 -9.76
CA LEU A 100 -10.05 8.30 -11.08
C LEU A 100 -9.12 7.76 -12.19
N ARG A 101 -7.82 8.07 -12.12
CA ARG A 101 -6.83 7.53 -13.08
C ARG A 101 -6.76 6.01 -13.02
N LEU A 102 -6.73 5.43 -11.81
CA LEU A 102 -6.69 3.99 -11.62
C LEU A 102 -7.95 3.29 -12.14
N TYR A 103 -9.12 3.90 -11.93
CA TYR A 103 -10.40 3.42 -12.44
C TYR A 103 -10.43 3.41 -13.97
N ASN A 104 -10.06 4.52 -14.60
CA ASN A 104 -10.00 4.63 -16.06
C ASN A 104 -9.02 3.62 -16.67
N TRP A 105 -7.86 3.40 -16.03
CA TRP A 105 -6.93 2.35 -16.44
C TRP A 105 -7.56 0.96 -16.35
N LYS A 106 -8.31 0.67 -15.27
CA LYS A 106 -8.93 -0.65 -15.07
C LYS A 106 -10.00 -0.94 -16.12
N LEU A 107 -10.80 0.07 -16.50
CA LEU A 107 -11.79 -0.02 -17.58
C LEU A 107 -11.10 -0.26 -18.92
N LYS A 108 -10.13 0.59 -19.27
CA LYS A 108 -9.38 0.53 -20.53
C LYS A 108 -8.73 -0.84 -20.77
N HIS A 109 -8.21 -1.47 -19.71
CA HIS A 109 -7.50 -2.74 -19.80
C HIS A 109 -8.31 -3.93 -19.27
N GLN A 110 -9.64 -3.82 -19.17
CA GLN A 110 -10.46 -4.87 -18.57
C GLN A 110 -10.35 -6.21 -19.30
N ASP A 111 -10.47 -6.19 -20.62
CA ASP A 111 -10.40 -7.40 -21.45
C ASP A 111 -9.01 -8.01 -21.43
N PHE A 112 -7.98 -7.16 -21.60
CA PHE A 112 -6.59 -7.54 -21.43
C PHE A 112 -6.37 -8.25 -20.09
N LEU A 113 -6.82 -7.68 -18.97
CA LEU A 113 -6.64 -8.29 -17.65
C LEU A 113 -7.38 -9.61 -17.50
N ASN A 114 -8.50 -9.81 -18.21
CA ASN A 114 -9.32 -11.00 -18.12
C ASN A 114 -8.91 -12.12 -19.09
N GLU A 115 -7.98 -11.84 -20.01
CA GLU A 115 -7.44 -12.83 -20.93
C GLU A 115 -6.83 -14.03 -20.20
N ARG A 116 -7.29 -15.23 -20.56
CA ARG A 116 -6.84 -16.52 -20.02
C ARG A 116 -6.09 -17.33 -21.07
N SER A 117 -5.17 -18.17 -20.61
CA SER A 117 -4.47 -19.12 -21.47
C SER A 117 -5.45 -20.14 -22.03
N ASP A 118 -5.18 -20.61 -23.24
CA ASP A 118 -5.93 -21.71 -23.88
C ASP A 118 -5.49 -23.08 -23.35
N LYS A 119 -4.45 -23.13 -22.52
CA LYS A 119 -3.96 -24.33 -21.86
C LYS A 119 -4.35 -24.34 -20.39
N GLN A 120 -4.94 -25.44 -19.96
CA GLN A 120 -5.26 -25.70 -18.57
C GLN A 120 -3.97 -25.96 -17.76
N ASN A 121 -3.98 -25.62 -16.48
CA ASN A 121 -2.92 -26.05 -15.56
C ASN A 121 -3.25 -27.40 -14.90
N GLU A 122 -2.33 -27.89 -14.07
CA GLU A 122 -2.45 -29.15 -13.33
C GLU A 122 -3.71 -29.23 -12.44
N GLN A 123 -4.23 -28.10 -11.97
CA GLN A 123 -5.40 -28.02 -11.09
C GLN A 123 -6.73 -27.83 -11.82
N GLY A 124 -6.78 -27.95 -13.14
CA GLY A 124 -8.06 -27.92 -13.84
C GLY A 124 -8.52 -26.56 -14.39
N TYR A 125 -7.76 -25.48 -14.20
CA TYR A 125 -8.20 -24.14 -14.57
C TYR A 125 -7.30 -23.46 -15.61
N PHE A 126 -7.92 -22.59 -16.42
CA PHE A 126 -7.23 -21.74 -17.40
C PHE A 126 -6.66 -20.49 -16.72
N PRO A 127 -5.33 -20.38 -16.58
CA PRO A 127 -4.73 -19.27 -15.87
C PRO A 127 -4.81 -17.96 -16.64
N TYR A 128 -4.86 -16.83 -15.93
CA TYR A 128 -4.72 -15.51 -16.54
C TYR A 128 -3.35 -15.35 -17.21
N LYS A 129 -3.31 -14.76 -18.41
CA LYS A 129 -2.06 -14.47 -19.13
C LYS A 129 -1.28 -13.33 -18.44
N HIS A 130 -1.99 -12.33 -17.90
CA HIS A 130 -1.40 -11.09 -17.37
C HIS A 130 -1.43 -11.04 -15.83
N ARG A 131 -0.90 -12.10 -15.20
CA ARG A 131 -0.94 -12.27 -13.73
C ARG A 131 -0.26 -11.12 -12.99
N ASN A 132 0.80 -10.56 -13.55
CA ASN A 132 1.59 -9.51 -12.90
C ASN A 132 0.81 -8.19 -12.82
N GLU A 133 0.18 -7.78 -13.91
CA GLU A 133 -0.67 -6.60 -13.99
C GLU A 133 -1.89 -6.74 -13.09
N ARG A 134 -2.52 -7.93 -13.08
CA ARG A 134 -3.59 -8.25 -12.14
C ARG A 134 -3.13 -8.15 -10.69
N SER A 135 -1.98 -8.74 -10.36
CA SER A 135 -1.42 -8.70 -9.00
C SER A 135 -1.04 -7.28 -8.58
N ALA A 136 -0.47 -6.48 -9.48
CA ALA A 136 -0.13 -5.09 -9.23
C ALA A 136 -1.37 -4.26 -8.89
N TYR A 137 -2.41 -4.36 -9.72
CA TYR A 137 -3.69 -3.70 -9.47
C TYR A 137 -4.34 -4.17 -8.15
N ALA A 138 -4.33 -5.48 -7.90
CA ALA A 138 -4.88 -6.06 -6.68
C ALA A 138 -4.16 -5.57 -5.41
N SER A 139 -2.83 -5.36 -5.48
CA SER A 139 -2.07 -4.76 -4.38
C SER A 139 -2.51 -3.33 -4.09
N ILE A 140 -2.76 -2.51 -5.11
CA ILE A 140 -3.30 -1.15 -4.89
C ILE A 140 -4.69 -1.23 -4.26
N LYS A 141 -5.57 -2.05 -4.85
CA LYS A 141 -6.95 -2.23 -4.36
C LYS A 141 -6.99 -2.67 -2.88
N ARG A 142 -6.09 -3.56 -2.48
CA ARG A 142 -5.97 -4.06 -1.10
C ARG A 142 -5.76 -2.94 -0.08
N TYR A 143 -5.11 -1.85 -0.46
CA TYR A 143 -4.75 -0.76 0.47
C TYR A 143 -5.55 0.52 0.23
N MET A 144 -6.53 0.55 -0.68
CA MET A 144 -7.25 1.78 -1.06
C MET A 144 -7.85 2.58 0.11
N ASP A 145 -8.27 1.91 1.19
CA ASP A 145 -8.83 2.62 2.34
C ASP A 145 -7.77 3.30 3.22
N TYR A 146 -6.49 2.94 3.04
CA TYR A 146 -5.36 3.31 3.88
C TYR A 146 -4.30 4.17 3.18
N ILE A 147 -4.34 4.34 1.85
CA ILE A 147 -3.29 5.06 1.09
C ILE A 147 -3.30 6.58 1.35
N PHE A 148 -4.49 7.15 1.52
CA PHE A 148 -4.74 8.58 1.66
C PHE A 148 -5.40 8.91 3.01
N THR A 149 -5.06 8.15 4.07
CA THR A 149 -5.60 8.39 5.42
C THR A 149 -5.32 9.82 5.88
N TYR A 150 -4.16 10.39 5.52
CA TYR A 150 -3.78 11.78 5.82
C TYR A 150 -4.75 12.83 5.26
N GLU A 151 -5.48 12.55 4.18
CA GLU A 151 -6.46 13.48 3.63
C GLU A 151 -7.77 13.51 4.44
N LYS A 152 -8.09 12.43 5.17
CA LYS A 152 -9.26 12.35 6.05
C LYS A 152 -9.02 13.00 7.41
N TYR A 153 -7.77 12.95 7.87
CA TYR A 153 -7.31 13.53 9.12
C TYR A 153 -6.21 14.55 8.81
N PRO A 154 -6.54 15.67 8.14
CA PRO A 154 -5.57 16.73 7.93
C PRO A 154 -5.00 17.13 9.28
N ALA A 155 -3.68 17.28 9.37
CA ALA A 155 -2.99 17.64 10.60
C ALA A 155 -3.61 18.93 11.16
N GLY A 156 -4.49 18.77 12.15
CA GLY A 156 -5.41 19.80 12.60
C GLY A 156 -6.07 19.35 13.89
N ILE A 157 -5.32 19.55 14.98
CA ILE A 157 -5.77 19.80 16.36
C ILE A 157 -7.00 18.98 16.79
N LYS A 158 -6.76 17.87 17.49
CA LYS A 158 -7.72 17.40 18.50
C LYS A 158 -7.23 17.91 19.85
N TYR A 159 -8.12 18.67 20.49
CA TYR A 159 -8.02 19.36 21.78
C TYR A 159 -7.31 18.56 22.87
#